data_AF-A0A6H9HWI8-F1
#
_entry.id   AF-A0A6H9HWI8-F1
#
_cell.length_a   1.000
_cell.length_b   1.000
_cell.length_c   1.000
_cell.angle_alpha   90.00
_cell.angle_beta   90.00
_cell.angle_gamma   90.00
#
_symmetry.space_group_name_H-M   'P 1'
#
loop_
_entity.id
_entity.type
_entity.pdbx_description
1 polymer ?
#
loop_
_entity_poly.entity_id
_entity_poly.type
_entity_poly.pdbx_seq_one_letter_code
_entity_poly.pdbx_strand_id
1 'polypeptide(L)'
;MDPFAKETLPISLEDEMRRSYLDYAMSVIVGRALPDVRDGLKPVHRRVLYAMHEVNNVWNRPFVKCARIVGDVMGKYHPHGDA
;
A
#
# COMPACT_ATOMS: atom_id res chain seq x y z
N MET A 1 0.78 -40.69 0.33
CA MET A 1 0.99 -39.37 0.96
C MET A 1 2.27 -38.83 0.37
N ASP A 2 2.16 -37.92 -0.59
CA ASP A 2 3.33 -37.26 -1.16
C ASP A 2 4.04 -36.43 -0.08
N PRO A 3 5.38 -36.49 0.01
CA PRO A 3 6.11 -35.66 0.95
C PRO A 3 5.94 -34.21 0.52
N PHE A 4 5.15 -33.46 1.31
CA PHE A 4 5.09 -32.00 1.25
C PHE A 4 6.53 -31.45 1.17
N ALA A 5 6.78 -30.63 0.15
CA ALA A 5 8.10 -30.11 -0.22
C ALA A 5 8.96 -29.78 1.00
N LYS A 6 10.01 -30.59 1.20
CA LYS A 6 10.88 -30.59 2.38
C LYS A 6 12.28 -30.05 2.05
N GLU A 7 12.38 -29.17 1.06
CA GLU A 7 13.66 -28.58 0.67
C GLU A 7 13.83 -27.24 1.38
N THR A 8 14.49 -27.28 2.54
CA THR A 8 14.87 -26.08 3.29
C THR A 8 16.27 -25.65 2.84
N LEU A 9 16.37 -24.49 2.18
CA LEU A 9 17.66 -23.91 1.84
C LEU A 9 18.26 -23.23 3.08
N PRO A 10 19.47 -23.61 3.51
CA PRO A 10 20.13 -22.91 4.61
C PRO A 10 20.44 -21.47 4.20
N ILE A 11 20.10 -20.51 5.05
CA ILE A 11 20.41 -19.09 4.87
C ILE A 11 21.18 -18.55 6.08
N SER A 12 22.16 -17.70 5.81
CA SER A 12 22.87 -16.97 6.86
C SER A 12 21.92 -15.99 7.53
N LEU A 13 21.85 -16.01 8.87
CA LEU A 13 21.04 -15.08 9.63
C LEU A 13 21.46 -13.63 9.37
N GLU A 14 22.76 -13.36 9.30
CA GLU A 14 23.28 -12.02 9.06
C GLU A 14 22.84 -11.47 7.70
N ASP A 15 22.92 -12.31 6.66
CA ASP A 15 22.55 -11.91 5.30
C ASP A 15 21.04 -11.69 5.17
N GLU A 16 20.23 -12.57 5.77
CA GLU A 16 18.78 -12.43 5.77
C GLU A 16 18.33 -11.19 6.54
N MET A 17 18.92 -10.94 7.72
CA MET A 17 18.61 -9.73 8.50
C MET A 17 18.96 -8.46 7.73
N ARG A 18 20.14 -8.41 7.11
CA ARG A 18 20.58 -7.24 6.31
C ARG A 18 19.62 -7.00 5.15
N ARG A 19 19.26 -8.06 4.41
CA ARG A 19 18.37 -7.98 3.26
C ARG A 19 16.96 -7.54 3.65
N SER A 20 16.32 -8.26 4.58
CA SER A 20 14.96 -7.97 5.03
C SER A 20 14.84 -6.55 5.62
N TYR A 21 15.86 -6.10 6.36
CA TYR A 21 15.90 -4.74 6.88
C TYR A 21 15.96 -3.68 5.77
N LEU A 22 16.86 -3.86 4.80
CA LEU A 22 17.00 -2.93 3.67
C LEU A 22 15.76 -2.90 2.78
N ASP A 23 15.17 -4.06 2.48
CA ASP A 23 13.95 -4.18 1.68
C ASP A 23 12.78 -3.45 2.34
N TYR A 24 12.59 -3.66 3.66
CA TYR A 24 11.57 -2.96 4.41
C TYR A 24 11.85 -1.45 4.47
N ALA A 25 13.07 -1.04 4.82
CA ALA A 25 13.43 0.38 4.92
C ALA A 25 13.21 1.12 3.60
N MET A 26 13.63 0.53 2.47
CA MET A 26 13.44 1.10 1.15
C MET A 26 11.95 1.20 0.78
N SER A 27 11.17 0.16 1.08
CA SER A 27 9.71 0.17 0.86
C SER A 27 9.01 1.26 1.67
N VAL A 28 9.48 1.55 2.88
CA VAL A 28 8.93 2.61 3.74
C VAL A 28 9.28 3.97 3.16
N ILE A 29 10.54 4.20 2.79
CA ILE A 29 11.02 5.50 2.30
C ILE A 29 10.27 5.91 1.04
N VAL A 30 10.22 5.04 0.03
CA VAL A 30 9.63 5.37 -1.28
C VAL A 30 8.13 5.08 -1.35
N GLY A 31 7.68 3.96 -0.78
CA GLY A 31 6.31 3.48 -0.93
C GLY A 31 5.31 4.02 0.09
N ARG A 32 5.77 4.73 1.14
CA ARG A 32 4.90 5.09 2.27
C ARG A 32 5.17 6.47 2.86
N ALA A 33 6.42 6.74 3.25
CA ALA A 33 6.75 7.81 4.18
C ALA A 33 6.95 9.16 3.49
N LEU A 34 7.76 9.21 2.43
CA LEU A 34 8.11 10.46 1.75
C LEU A 34 7.11 10.78 0.63
N PRO A 35 6.67 12.04 0.50
CA PRO A 35 5.86 12.49 -0.63
C PRO A 35 6.72 12.63 -1.90
N ASP A 36 6.06 12.57 -3.07
CA ASP A 36 6.69 12.89 -4.34
C ASP A 36 6.83 14.41 -4.50
N VAL A 37 7.96 14.89 -5.02
CA VAL A 37 8.23 16.33 -5.19
C VAL A 37 7.29 17.01 -6.19
N ARG A 38 6.75 16.26 -7.15
CA ARG A 38 5.94 16.82 -8.24
C ARG A 38 4.55 17.25 -7.77
N ASP A 39 3.98 16.55 -6.81
CA ASP A 39 2.63 16.78 -6.31
C ASP A 39 2.54 16.97 -4.80
N GLY A 40 3.62 16.71 -4.05
CA GLY A 40 3.65 16.77 -2.59
C GLY A 40 2.81 15.67 -1.92
N LEU A 41 2.35 14.66 -2.67
CA LEU A 41 1.43 13.64 -2.16
C LEU A 41 2.15 12.34 -1.82
N LYS A 42 1.79 11.79 -0.66
CA LYS A 42 2.08 10.39 -0.32
C LYS A 42 1.22 9.45 -1.18
N PRO A 43 1.66 8.20 -1.40
CA PRO A 43 0.91 7.23 -2.22
C PRO A 43 -0.56 7.04 -1.79
N VAL A 44 -0.85 7.06 -0.47
CA VAL A 44 -2.22 6.92 0.04
C VAL A 44 -3.12 8.10 -0.38
N HIS A 45 -2.64 9.34 -0.29
CA HIS A 45 -3.42 10.52 -0.67
C HIS A 45 -3.77 10.49 -2.17
N ARG A 46 -2.80 10.12 -3.02
CA ARG A 46 -3.01 10.01 -4.47
C ARG A 46 -4.09 8.98 -4.81
N ARG A 47 -4.06 7.82 -4.14
CA ARG A 47 -5.07 6.74 -4.33
C ARG A 47 -6.46 7.18 -3.89
N VAL A 48 -6.57 7.90 -2.76
CA VAL A 48 -7.86 8.43 -2.26
C VAL A 48 -8.44 9.45 -3.23
N LEU A 49 -7.65 10.45 -3.65
CA LEU A 49 -8.09 11.48 -4.59
C LEU A 49 -8.47 10.88 -5.95
N TYR A 50 -7.70 9.90 -6.43
CA TYR A 50 -8.01 9.18 -7.66
C TYR A 50 -9.33 8.41 -7.55
N ALA A 51 -9.54 7.64 -6.48
CA ALA A 51 -10.80 6.92 -6.29
C ALA A 51 -12.01 7.85 -6.20
N MET A 52 -11.88 9.00 -5.52
CA MET A 52 -12.93 10.02 -5.45
C MET A 52 -13.25 10.62 -6.82
N HIS A 53 -12.22 10.84 -7.65
CA HIS A 53 -12.38 11.29 -9.04
C HIS A 53 -13.13 10.24 -9.88
N GLU A 54 -12.76 8.97 -9.79
CA GLU A 54 -13.38 7.87 -10.54
C GLU A 54 -14.88 7.70 -10.23
N VAL A 55 -15.30 7.95 -9.00
CA VAL A 55 -16.72 7.90 -8.60
C VAL A 55 -17.44 9.24 -8.76
N ASN A 56 -16.81 10.23 -9.39
CA ASN A 56 -17.33 11.59 -9.60
C ASN A 56 -17.79 12.28 -8.30
N ASN A 57 -17.06 12.04 -7.20
CA ASN A 57 -17.31 12.69 -5.91
C ASN A 57 -16.56 14.03 -5.86
N VAL A 58 -17.16 15.03 -6.52
CA VAL A 58 -16.67 16.40 -6.63
C VAL A 58 -17.55 17.36 -5.84
N TRP A 59 -17.04 18.57 -5.60
CA TRP A 59 -17.61 19.57 -4.68
C TRP A 59 -19.08 19.96 -4.92
N ASN A 60 -19.60 19.81 -6.15
CA ASN A 60 -20.98 20.16 -6.50
C ASN A 60 -21.97 18.98 -6.41
N ARG A 61 -21.58 17.88 -5.75
CA ARG A 61 -22.41 16.68 -5.54
C ARG A 61 -22.83 16.54 -4.08
N PRO A 62 -23.93 15.80 -3.79
CA PRO A 62 -24.32 15.49 -2.41
C PRO A 62 -23.24 14.71 -1.67
N PHE A 63 -23.25 14.81 -0.33
CA PHE A 63 -22.32 14.08 0.52
C PHE A 63 -22.47 12.55 0.39
N VAL A 64 -21.33 11.86 0.42
CA VAL A 64 -21.23 10.40 0.40
C VAL A 64 -20.64 9.91 1.71
N LYS A 65 -21.06 8.72 2.17
CA LYS A 65 -20.52 8.10 3.38
C LYS A 65 -19.04 7.76 3.20
N CYS A 66 -18.20 8.12 4.18
CA CYS A 66 -16.76 7.84 4.16
C CYS A 66 -16.44 6.37 3.95
N ALA A 67 -17.21 5.47 4.61
CA ALA A 67 -17.04 4.02 4.48
C ALA A 67 -17.10 3.51 3.03
N ARG A 68 -17.89 4.17 2.17
CA ARG A 68 -17.94 3.82 0.74
C ARG A 68 -16.62 4.14 0.02
N ILE A 69 -16.08 5.35 0.25
CA ILE A 69 -14.82 5.78 -0.36
C ILE A 69 -13.65 4.95 0.17
N VAL A 70 -13.61 4.68 1.48
CA VAL A 70 -12.59 3.81 2.10
C VAL A 70 -12.63 2.42 1.46
N GLY A 71 -13.81 1.82 1.33
CA GLY A 71 -13.97 0.51 0.68
C GLY A 71 -13.53 0.49 -0.78
N ASP A 72 -13.90 1.51 -1.57
CA ASP A 72 -13.47 1.63 -2.97
C ASP A 72 -11.95 1.78 -3.09
N VAL A 73 -11.32 2.59 -2.25
CA VAL A 73 -9.86 2.79 -2.23
C VAL A 73 -9.14 1.49 -1.88
N MET A 74 -9.60 0.79 -0.84
CA MET A 74 -8.96 -0.45 -0.40
C MET A 74 -9.10 -1.58 -1.42
N GLY A 75 -10.31 -1.75 -1.96
CA GLY A 75 -10.60 -2.83 -2.90
C GLY A 75 -9.87 -2.71 -4.24
N LYS A 76 -9.54 -1.48 -4.67
CA LYS A 76 -8.98 -1.22 -6.00
C LYS A 76 -7.52 -0.77 -5.98
N TYR A 77 -7.10 0.00 -4.98
CA TYR A 77 -5.86 0.78 -5.07
C TYR A 77 -4.94 0.68 -3.85
N HIS A 78 -5.44 0.35 -2.66
CA HIS A 78 -4.68 0.39 -1.41
C HIS A 78 -4.87 -0.90 -0.58
N PRO A 79 -4.01 -1.92 -0.73
CA PRO A 79 -4.16 -3.23 -0.06
C PRO A 79 -3.65 -3.18 1.40
N HIS A 80 -4.00 -2.15 2.14
CA HIS A 80 -3.69 -1.98 3.56
C HIS A 80 -4.97 -1.58 4.31
N GLY A 81 -4.92 -1.64 5.64
CA GLY A 81 -6.08 -1.45 6.51
C GLY A 81 -6.78 -0.09 6.39
N ASP A 82 -7.96 -0.01 7.00
CA ASP A 82 -8.87 1.13 7.02
C ASP A 82 -8.64 2.13 8.18
N ALA A 83 -7.66 1.86 9.04
CA ALA A 83 -7.39 2.58 10.28
C ALA A 83 -6.48 3.81 10.13
#